data_AF-A0A433A651-F1
#
_entry.id   AF-A0A433A651-F1
#
_cell.length_a   1.000
_cell.length_b   1.000
_cell.length_c   1.000
_cell.angle_alpha   90.00
_cell.angle_beta   90.00
_cell.angle_gamma   90.00
#
_symmetry.space_group_name_H-M   'P 1'
#
loop_
_entity.id
_entity.type
_entity.pdbx_description
1 polymer ?
#
loop_
_entity_poly.entity_id
_entity_poly.type
_entity_poly.pdbx_seq_one_letter_code
_entity_poly.pdbx_strand_id
1 'polypeptide(L)'
;MVKIALVLLVVVAARGLVHVSSAHGDDAYLGPKIPPHVLDLRDVILTAAHSGNIEELKSAFDVSGSVPDLGISPRSDPIKALKDRSADPNGRDTLAALVQALEMPPAALPLGNDIENNLIYVWPGLSTRPLDKLTPSEQVDLYRLVSPELAADMRAKKRWLWWRVIIGADGTWTLFRKSN
;
A
#
# COMPACT_ATOMS: atom_id res chain seq x y z
N MET A 1 -31.83 -57.48 -20.15
CA MET A 1 -30.76 -56.70 -19.47
C MET A 1 -30.19 -55.71 -20.48
N VAL A 2 -30.72 -54.49 -20.48
CA VAL A 2 -30.34 -53.42 -21.41
C VAL A 2 -29.37 -52.49 -20.68
N LYS A 3 -28.12 -52.40 -21.15
CA LYS A 3 -27.12 -51.45 -20.63
C LYS A 3 -27.30 -50.11 -21.33
N ILE A 4 -27.81 -49.12 -20.61
CA ILE A 4 -27.87 -47.72 -21.05
C ILE A 4 -26.49 -47.11 -20.80
N ALA A 5 -25.79 -46.75 -21.87
CA ALA A 5 -24.53 -46.02 -21.81
C ALA A 5 -24.84 -44.52 -21.69
N LEU A 6 -24.45 -43.94 -20.55
CA LEU A 6 -24.53 -42.50 -20.29
C LEU A 6 -23.28 -41.81 -20.87
N VAL A 7 -23.44 -41.08 -21.97
CA VAL A 7 -22.39 -40.25 -22.57
C VAL A 7 -22.28 -38.96 -21.74
N LEU A 8 -21.18 -38.81 -21.01
CA LEU A 8 -20.87 -37.60 -20.25
C LEU A 8 -20.27 -36.55 -21.20
N LEU A 9 -21.02 -35.49 -21.49
CA LEU A 9 -20.54 -34.33 -22.25
C LEU A 9 -19.66 -33.48 -21.34
N VAL A 10 -18.33 -33.56 -21.48
CA VAL A 10 -17.39 -32.67 -20.81
C VAL A 10 -17.33 -31.35 -21.59
N VAL A 11 -18.05 -30.34 -21.11
CA VAL A 11 -17.91 -28.96 -21.60
C VAL A 11 -16.67 -28.36 -20.92
N VAL A 12 -15.55 -28.34 -21.63
CA VAL A 12 -14.35 -27.61 -21.21
C VAL A 12 -14.57 -26.13 -21.51
N ALA A 13 -15.00 -25.36 -20.51
CA ALA A 13 -15.01 -23.91 -20.60
C ALA A 13 -13.56 -23.40 -20.50
N ALA A 14 -12.97 -23.05 -21.65
CA ALA A 14 -11.71 -22.34 -21.71
C ALA A 14 -11.85 -21.00 -20.98
N ARG A 15 -11.27 -20.88 -19.79
CA ARG A 15 -11.18 -19.60 -19.09
C ARG A 15 -10.24 -18.70 -19.87
N GLY A 16 -10.83 -17.67 -20.49
CA GLY A 16 -10.11 -16.57 -21.12
C GLY A 16 -9.13 -15.96 -20.14
N LEU A 17 -7.85 -16.15 -20.43
CA LEU A 17 -6.74 -15.46 -19.81
C LEU A 17 -6.79 -14.01 -20.32
N VAL A 18 -7.42 -13.10 -19.58
CA VAL A 18 -7.33 -11.67 -19.89
C VAL A 18 -5.92 -11.22 -19.52
N HIS A 19 -5.02 -11.31 -20.50
CA HIS A 19 -3.78 -10.55 -20.50
C HIS A 19 -4.14 -9.07 -20.64
N VAL A 20 -4.08 -8.32 -19.54
CA VAL A 20 -3.96 -6.86 -19.63
C VAL A 20 -2.50 -6.57 -20.03
N SER A 21 -2.28 -6.56 -21.33
CA SER A 21 -1.17 -5.90 -22.03
C SER A 21 -1.88 -4.81 -22.83
N SER A 22 -1.59 -3.52 -22.74
CA SER A 22 -0.30 -2.84 -22.63
C SER A 22 -0.54 -1.38 -22.22
N ALA A 23 0.28 -0.84 -21.33
CA ALA A 23 0.54 0.60 -21.33
C ALA A 23 1.74 0.82 -22.27
N HIS A 24 1.54 1.64 -23.31
CA HIS A 24 2.54 1.98 -24.31
C HIS A 24 3.73 2.72 -23.68
N GLY A 25 4.91 2.48 -24.23
CA GLY A 25 6.24 2.80 -23.68
C GLY A 25 6.62 4.28 -23.56
N ASP A 26 5.66 5.21 -23.61
CA ASP A 26 5.91 6.65 -23.42
C ASP A 26 5.43 7.16 -22.04
N ASP A 27 4.51 6.47 -21.37
CA ASP A 27 4.01 6.82 -20.03
C ASP A 27 4.85 6.25 -18.88
N ALA A 28 5.86 5.40 -19.18
CA ALA A 28 6.66 4.72 -18.15
C ALA A 28 7.49 5.69 -17.26
N TYR A 29 7.63 6.95 -17.66
CA TYR A 29 8.28 8.01 -16.86
C TYR A 29 7.33 8.78 -15.94
N LEU A 30 6.02 8.66 -16.14
CA LEU A 30 5.01 9.35 -15.33
C LEU A 30 4.35 8.30 -14.44
N GLY A 31 4.53 8.45 -13.13
CA GLY A 31 3.86 7.60 -12.14
C GLY A 31 2.33 7.58 -12.33
N PRO A 32 1.60 6.73 -11.58
CA PRO A 32 0.15 6.62 -11.74
C PRO A 32 -0.51 8.00 -11.59
N LYS A 33 -1.55 8.28 -12.39
CA LYS A 33 -2.35 9.50 -12.23
C LYS A 33 -3.04 9.48 -10.87
N ILE A 34 -2.70 10.42 -10.00
CA ILE A 34 -3.24 10.51 -8.63
C ILE A 34 -4.39 11.53 -8.59
N PRO A 35 -5.59 11.19 -8.09
CA PRO A 35 -6.70 12.11 -7.92
C PRO A 35 -6.36 13.25 -6.94
N PRO A 36 -6.90 14.46 -7.13
CA PRO A 36 -6.66 15.59 -6.23
C PRO A 36 -6.93 15.26 -4.75
N HIS A 37 -8.04 14.60 -4.44
CA HIS A 37 -8.40 14.23 -3.07
C HIS A 37 -7.36 13.33 -2.38
N VAL A 38 -6.67 12.49 -3.15
CA VAL A 38 -5.58 11.64 -2.63
C VAL A 38 -4.33 12.46 -2.35
N LEU A 39 -4.02 13.43 -3.21
CA LEU A 39 -2.91 14.37 -3.01
C LEU A 39 -3.18 15.29 -1.81
N ASP A 40 -4.40 15.80 -1.68
CA ASP A 40 -4.80 16.66 -0.56
C ASP A 40 -4.64 15.93 0.78
N LEU A 41 -5.15 14.70 0.90
CA LEU A 41 -4.95 13.92 2.12
C LEU A 41 -3.46 13.62 2.37
N ARG A 42 -2.70 13.24 1.32
CA ARG A 42 -1.25 13.01 1.43
C ARG A 42 -0.53 14.24 1.99
N ASP A 43 -0.87 15.43 1.51
CA ASP A 43 -0.25 16.67 1.94
C ASP A 43 -0.62 17.03 3.39
N VAL A 44 -1.85 16.75 3.82
CA VAL A 44 -2.26 16.88 5.23
C VAL A 44 -1.46 15.92 6.12
N ILE A 45 -1.29 14.65 5.72
CA ILE A 45 -0.50 13.66 6.48
C ILE A 45 0.96 14.11 6.56
N LEU A 46 1.56 14.56 5.45
CA LEU A 46 2.94 15.03 5.42
C LEU A 46 3.13 16.28 6.28
N THR A 47 2.20 17.24 6.22
CA THR A 47 2.24 18.44 7.06
C THR A 47 2.21 18.08 8.54
N ALA A 48 1.29 17.19 8.94
CA ALA A 48 1.23 16.69 10.30
C ALA A 48 2.52 15.96 10.71
N ALA A 49 3.09 15.13 9.84
CA ALA A 49 4.32 14.39 10.14
C ALA A 49 5.55 15.31 10.25
N HIS A 50 5.69 16.30 9.38
CA HIS A 50 6.79 17.27 9.42
C HIS A 50 6.72 18.22 10.62
N SER A 51 5.55 18.39 11.25
CA SER A 51 5.44 19.13 12.51
C SER A 51 6.25 18.51 13.65
N GLY A 52 6.51 17.19 13.59
CA GLY A 52 7.11 16.42 14.67
C GLY A 52 6.20 16.23 15.90
N ASN A 53 4.96 16.72 15.86
CA ASN A 53 3.93 16.49 16.87
C ASN A 53 2.94 15.45 16.37
N ILE A 54 3.00 14.24 16.92
CA ILE A 54 2.15 13.13 16.47
C ILE A 54 0.65 13.36 16.71
N GLU A 55 0.28 14.27 17.63
CA GLU A 55 -1.12 14.64 17.83
C GLU A 55 -1.74 15.32 16.59
N GLU A 56 -0.94 15.94 15.73
CA GLU A 56 -1.41 16.59 14.49
C GLU A 56 -2.01 15.57 13.50
N LEU A 57 -1.70 14.27 13.63
CA LEU A 57 -2.32 13.23 12.80
C LEU A 57 -3.84 13.12 13.02
N LYS A 58 -4.38 13.64 14.13
CA LYS A 58 -5.83 13.71 14.34
C LYS A 58 -6.53 14.49 13.22
N SER A 59 -5.93 15.58 12.75
CA SER A 59 -6.47 16.36 11.64
C SER A 59 -6.52 15.53 10.34
N ALA A 60 -5.52 14.69 10.09
CA ALA A 60 -5.53 13.78 8.94
C ALA A 60 -6.62 12.70 9.06
N PHE A 61 -6.87 12.17 10.27
CA PHE A 61 -7.98 11.23 10.51
C PHE A 61 -9.34 11.90 10.28
N ASP A 62 -9.50 13.15 10.72
CA ASP A 62 -10.73 13.92 10.54
C ASP A 62 -10.98 14.22 9.05
N VAL A 63 -9.95 14.66 8.31
CA VAL A 63 -10.03 14.88 6.84
C VAL A 63 -10.35 13.58 6.11
N SER A 64 -9.76 12.47 6.52
CA SER A 64 -10.06 11.14 6.00
C SER A 64 -11.47 10.64 6.38
N GLY A 65 -12.13 11.26 7.34
CA GLY A 65 -13.42 10.83 7.90
C GLY A 65 -13.36 9.54 8.74
N SER A 66 -12.19 8.92 8.90
CA SER A 66 -12.01 7.70 9.70
C SER A 66 -10.54 7.48 10.08
N VAL A 67 -10.32 6.66 11.12
CA VAL A 67 -8.98 6.20 11.49
C VAL A 67 -8.61 5.02 10.56
N PRO A 68 -7.43 5.05 9.90
CA PRO A 68 -6.99 3.95 9.05
C PRO A 68 -6.78 2.65 9.85
N ASP A 69 -6.69 1.52 9.15
CA ASP A 69 -6.21 0.27 9.76
C ASP A 69 -4.76 0.45 10.26
N LEU A 70 -4.65 0.67 11.56
CA LEU A 70 -3.38 0.68 12.28
C LEU A 70 -3.01 -0.71 12.78
N GLY A 71 -3.76 -1.77 12.53
CA GLY A 71 -3.51 -3.10 13.12
C GLY A 71 -3.72 -3.11 14.64
N ILE A 72 -4.72 -2.36 15.11
CA ILE A 72 -5.13 -2.27 16.52
C ILE A 72 -6.63 -2.54 16.63
N SER A 73 -7.10 -2.82 17.86
CA SER A 73 -8.54 -2.90 18.11
C SER A 73 -9.20 -1.53 17.87
N PRO A 74 -10.40 -1.43 17.25
CA PRO A 74 -11.10 -0.16 16.99
C PRO A 74 -11.39 0.70 18.21
N ARG A 75 -11.34 0.14 19.44
CA ARG A 75 -11.54 0.88 20.69
C ARG A 75 -10.26 1.49 21.27
N SER A 76 -9.12 1.22 20.65
CA SER A 76 -7.82 1.68 21.14
C SER A 76 -7.59 3.14 20.74
N ASP A 77 -6.85 3.88 21.57
CA ASP A 77 -6.39 5.22 21.19
C ASP A 77 -5.36 5.11 20.04
N PRO A 78 -5.67 5.67 18.84
CA PRO A 78 -4.80 5.55 17.68
C PRO A 78 -3.47 6.30 17.86
N ILE A 79 -3.48 7.47 18.50
CA ILE A 79 -2.25 8.24 18.72
C ILE A 79 -1.36 7.54 19.72
N LYS A 80 -1.94 7.03 20.81
CA LYS A 80 -1.18 6.24 21.77
C LYS A 80 -0.57 5.00 21.11
N ALA A 81 -1.33 4.28 20.29
CA ALA A 81 -0.83 3.10 19.59
C ALA A 81 0.34 3.41 18.63
N LEU A 82 0.31 4.55 17.94
CA LEU A 82 1.40 4.98 17.07
C LEU A 82 2.64 5.41 17.88
N LYS A 83 2.46 6.04 19.04
CA LYS A 83 3.55 6.34 19.98
C LYS A 83 4.20 5.07 20.52
N ASP A 84 3.40 4.09 20.94
CA ASP A 84 3.88 2.82 21.52
C ASP A 84 4.74 1.98 20.53
N ARG A 85 4.62 2.23 19.21
CA ARG A 85 5.41 1.57 18.16
C ARG A 85 6.66 2.33 17.73
N SER A 86 6.79 3.57 18.17
CA SER A 86 7.89 4.45 17.82
C SER A 86 9.14 4.06 18.60
N ALA A 87 10.32 4.25 17.99
CA ALA A 87 11.60 4.11 18.70
C ALA A 87 11.84 5.22 19.75
N ASP A 88 11.06 6.30 19.73
CA ASP A 88 11.11 7.40 20.71
C ASP A 88 9.74 7.63 21.36
N PRO A 89 9.69 8.15 22.61
CA PRO A 89 8.44 8.28 23.36
C PRO A 89 7.43 9.29 22.77
N ASN A 90 7.85 10.13 21.81
CA ASN A 90 7.00 11.17 21.23
C ASN A 90 6.43 10.78 19.85
N GLY A 91 6.78 9.62 19.31
CA GLY A 91 6.22 9.15 18.04
C GLY A 91 6.94 9.63 16.77
N ARG A 92 8.09 10.29 16.89
CA ARG A 92 8.82 10.90 15.77
C ARG A 92 9.40 9.87 14.81
N ASP A 93 9.83 8.70 15.29
CA ASP A 93 10.26 7.60 14.41
C ASP A 93 9.09 7.09 13.55
N THR A 94 7.89 6.97 14.11
CA THR A 94 6.67 6.64 13.35
C THR A 94 6.32 7.73 12.33
N LEU A 95 6.43 9.02 12.70
CA LEU A 95 6.22 10.13 11.76
C LEU A 95 7.25 10.14 10.63
N ALA A 96 8.52 9.88 10.94
CA ALA A 96 9.57 9.75 9.93
C ALA A 96 9.27 8.61 8.96
N ALA A 97 8.71 7.49 9.43
CA ALA A 97 8.30 6.39 8.56
C ALA A 97 7.14 6.77 7.63
N LEU A 98 6.18 7.60 8.08
CA LEU A 98 5.13 8.15 7.22
C LEU A 98 5.72 8.99 6.09
N VAL A 99 6.61 9.94 6.44
CA VAL A 99 7.29 10.80 5.47
C VAL A 99 8.05 9.96 4.46
N GLN A 100 8.90 9.04 4.93
CA GLN A 100 9.69 8.15 4.07
C GLN A 100 8.81 7.32 3.12
N ALA A 101 7.66 6.84 3.57
CA ALA A 101 6.73 6.09 2.71
C ALA A 101 6.08 7.01 1.66
N LEU A 102 5.55 8.16 2.06
CA LEU A 102 4.79 9.06 1.20
C LEU A 102 5.65 9.87 0.22
N GLU A 103 6.95 10.00 0.48
CA GLU A 103 7.93 10.59 -0.46
C GLU A 103 8.37 9.62 -1.56
N MET A 104 8.09 8.33 -1.42
CA MET A 104 8.38 7.34 -2.46
C MET A 104 7.33 7.36 -3.59
N PRO A 105 7.67 6.84 -4.79
CA PRO A 105 6.69 6.64 -5.85
C PRO A 105 5.55 5.71 -5.40
N PRO A 106 4.27 6.05 -5.66
CA PRO A 106 3.14 5.17 -5.40
C PRO A 106 2.95 4.08 -6.45
N ALA A 107 2.17 3.06 -6.09
CA ALA A 107 1.49 2.18 -7.03
C ALA A 107 -0.03 2.41 -6.97
N ALA A 108 -0.71 2.39 -8.11
CA ALA A 108 -2.17 2.33 -8.17
C ALA A 108 -2.60 0.88 -8.40
N LEU A 109 -3.52 0.38 -7.58
CA LEU A 109 -4.04 -0.99 -7.66
C LEU A 109 -5.57 -0.98 -7.63
N PRO A 110 -6.24 -1.88 -8.37
CA PRO A 110 -7.66 -2.08 -8.22
C PRO A 110 -8.01 -2.73 -6.88
N LEU A 111 -9.15 -2.34 -6.32
CA LEU A 111 -9.76 -2.86 -5.12
C LEU A 111 -11.09 -3.53 -5.49
N GLY A 112 -11.08 -4.87 -5.53
CA GLY A 112 -12.24 -5.66 -5.93
C GLY A 112 -12.38 -5.81 -7.45
N ASN A 113 -13.59 -6.19 -7.89
CA ASN A 113 -13.84 -6.58 -9.28
C ASN A 113 -14.10 -5.40 -10.22
N ASP A 114 -14.42 -4.22 -9.68
CA ASP A 114 -14.60 -3.00 -10.47
C ASP A 114 -13.28 -2.24 -10.54
N ILE A 115 -12.45 -2.66 -11.50
CA ILE A 115 -11.05 -2.27 -11.62
C ILE A 115 -10.88 -0.78 -11.94
N GLU A 116 -11.80 -0.19 -12.70
CA GLU A 116 -11.71 1.20 -13.15
C GLU A 116 -12.23 2.18 -12.08
N ASN A 117 -13.24 1.80 -11.30
CA ASN A 117 -13.88 2.71 -10.35
C ASN A 117 -13.37 2.57 -8.91
N ASN A 118 -12.68 1.49 -8.57
CA ASN A 118 -12.18 1.27 -7.21
C ASN A 118 -10.66 1.17 -7.20
N LEU A 119 -9.95 2.29 -7.38
CA LEU A 119 -8.50 2.31 -7.20
C LEU A 119 -8.11 2.61 -5.75
N ILE A 120 -7.01 2.00 -5.31
CA ILE A 120 -6.25 2.38 -4.14
C ILE A 120 -4.83 2.77 -4.54
N TYR A 121 -4.25 3.70 -3.79
CA TYR A 121 -2.89 4.17 -3.97
C TYR A 121 -2.05 3.69 -2.80
N VAL A 122 -0.99 2.95 -3.09
CA VAL A 122 -0.14 2.29 -2.08
C VAL A 122 1.24 2.93 -2.07
N TRP A 123 1.67 3.33 -0.89
CA TRP A 123 3.01 3.85 -0.60
C TRP A 123 3.78 2.96 0.38
N PRO A 124 5.07 2.70 0.16
CA PRO A 124 5.77 2.93 -1.11
C PRO A 124 5.27 1.93 -2.17
N GLY A 125 5.24 2.33 -3.44
CA GLY A 125 4.75 1.50 -4.54
C GLY A 125 5.52 0.18 -4.69
N LEU A 126 6.84 0.20 -4.45
CA LEU A 126 7.69 -1.00 -4.46
C LEU A 126 7.26 -2.08 -3.45
N SER A 127 6.47 -1.72 -2.43
CA SER A 127 5.92 -2.69 -1.47
C SER A 127 4.91 -3.66 -2.10
N THR A 128 4.42 -3.36 -3.31
CA THR A 128 3.46 -4.18 -4.07
C THR A 128 4.16 -5.15 -5.04
N ARG A 129 5.49 -5.03 -5.16
CA ARG A 129 6.31 -5.78 -6.12
C ARG A 129 6.90 -7.05 -5.48
N PRO A 130 7.14 -8.12 -6.25
CA PRO A 130 8.02 -9.21 -5.81
C PRO A 130 9.42 -8.67 -5.54
N LEU A 131 9.94 -8.86 -4.33
CA LEU A 131 11.22 -8.30 -3.89
C LEU A 131 12.44 -8.82 -4.67
N ASP A 132 12.33 -9.99 -5.30
CA ASP A 132 13.31 -10.60 -6.19
C ASP A 132 13.26 -10.04 -7.62
N LYS A 133 12.28 -9.18 -7.93
CA LYS A 133 12.07 -8.55 -9.24
C LYS A 133 12.15 -7.03 -9.19
N LEU A 134 12.73 -6.47 -8.14
CA LEU A 134 13.03 -5.04 -8.06
C LEU A 134 14.12 -4.67 -9.07
N THR A 135 13.85 -3.64 -9.87
CA THR A 135 14.84 -2.98 -10.73
C THR A 135 15.98 -2.40 -9.89
N PRO A 136 17.16 -2.10 -10.49
CA PRO A 136 18.26 -1.49 -9.75
C PRO A 136 17.88 -0.18 -9.02
N SER A 137 17.04 0.67 -9.62
CA SER A 137 16.55 1.89 -8.95
C SER A 137 15.60 1.57 -7.79
N GLU A 138 14.66 0.65 -7.95
CA GLU A 138 13.79 0.22 -6.85
C GLU A 138 14.58 -0.45 -5.71
N GLN A 139 15.72 -1.08 -6.00
CA GLN A 139 16.62 -1.60 -4.96
C GLN A 139 17.28 -0.47 -4.16
N VAL A 140 17.68 0.62 -4.82
CA VAL A 140 18.16 1.83 -4.12
C VAL A 140 17.05 2.39 -3.23
N ASP A 141 15.82 2.48 -3.73
CA ASP A 141 14.67 2.94 -2.94
C ASP A 141 14.39 2.02 -1.74
N LEU A 142 14.52 0.70 -1.90
CA LEU A 142 14.44 -0.23 -0.76
C LEU A 142 15.49 0.10 0.31
N TYR A 143 16.75 0.32 -0.08
CA TYR A 143 17.82 0.66 0.87
C TYR A 143 17.70 2.05 1.49
N ARG A 144 16.90 2.96 0.90
CA ARG A 144 16.55 4.23 1.54
C ARG A 144 15.54 4.07 2.68
N LEU A 145 14.74 3.00 2.65
CA LEU A 145 13.70 2.73 3.65
C LEU A 145 14.17 1.81 4.77
N VAL A 146 15.02 0.84 4.45
CA VAL A 146 15.44 -0.22 5.38
C VAL A 146 16.93 -0.48 5.31
N SER A 147 17.49 -0.98 6.40
CA SER A 147 18.90 -1.39 6.44
C SER A 147 19.17 -2.54 5.46
N PRO A 148 20.44 -2.72 5.02
CA PRO A 148 20.81 -3.82 4.14
C PRO A 148 20.44 -5.21 4.70
N GLU A 149 20.55 -5.38 6.02
CA GLU A 149 20.19 -6.63 6.72
C GLU A 149 18.69 -6.90 6.64
N LEU A 150 17.85 -5.88 6.89
CA LEU A 150 16.40 -6.02 6.78
C LEU A 150 15.95 -6.22 5.32
N ALA A 151 16.59 -5.54 4.36
CA ALA A 151 16.34 -5.77 2.94
C ALA A 151 16.67 -7.22 2.51
N ALA A 152 17.76 -7.80 3.04
CA ALA A 152 18.13 -9.19 2.81
C ALA A 152 17.09 -10.15 3.43
N ASP A 153 16.63 -9.89 4.66
CA ASP A 153 15.59 -10.67 5.32
C ASP A 153 14.25 -10.62 4.57
N MET A 154 13.85 -9.43 4.12
CA MET A 154 12.65 -9.23 3.29
C MET A 154 12.72 -10.06 2.00
N ARG A 155 13.86 -10.06 1.30
CA ARG A 155 14.09 -10.86 0.09
C ARG A 155 14.05 -12.37 0.38
N ALA A 156 14.73 -12.82 1.43
CA ALA A 156 14.76 -14.23 1.82
C ALA A 156 13.34 -14.75 2.16
N LYS A 157 12.57 -13.95 2.90
CA LYS A 157 11.18 -14.27 3.29
C LYS A 157 10.16 -14.00 2.20
N LYS A 158 10.57 -13.38 1.08
CA LYS A 158 9.69 -12.88 0.00
C LYS A 158 8.51 -12.05 0.55
N ARG A 159 8.78 -11.26 1.58
CA ARG A 159 7.74 -10.55 2.34
C ARG A 159 8.15 -9.12 2.61
N TRP A 160 7.23 -8.19 2.38
CA TRP A 160 7.38 -6.83 2.84
C TRP A 160 7.26 -6.78 4.36
N LEU A 161 8.23 -6.17 5.04
CA LEU A 161 8.29 -6.07 6.51
C LEU A 161 8.29 -4.61 7.00
N TRP A 162 8.22 -3.65 6.09
CA TRP A 162 8.23 -2.23 6.41
C TRP A 162 6.82 -1.65 6.44
N TRP A 163 6.71 -0.36 6.77
CA TRP A 163 5.46 0.38 6.77
C TRP A 163 4.82 0.44 5.38
N ARG A 164 3.49 0.51 5.35
CA ARG A 164 2.70 0.88 4.18
C ARG A 164 1.69 1.94 4.55
N VAL A 165 1.39 2.82 3.60
CA VAL A 165 0.25 3.74 3.61
C VAL A 165 -0.64 3.38 2.43
N ILE A 166 -1.96 3.32 2.63
CA ILE A 166 -2.93 3.13 1.55
C ILE A 166 -4.00 4.22 1.64
N ILE A 167 -4.26 4.86 0.51
CA ILE A 167 -5.31 5.88 0.35
C ILE A 167 -6.23 5.45 -0.79
N GLY A 168 -7.54 5.43 -0.55
CA GLY A 168 -8.56 5.16 -1.58
C GLY A 168 -8.65 6.30 -2.59
N ALA A 169 -9.12 6.03 -3.81
CA ALA A 169 -9.28 7.07 -4.84
C ALA A 169 -10.22 8.22 -4.44
N ASP A 170 -11.07 7.99 -3.43
CA ASP A 170 -11.96 8.95 -2.79
C ASP A 170 -11.26 9.85 -1.75
N GLY A 171 -9.98 9.62 -1.46
CA GLY A 171 -9.24 10.34 -0.41
C GLY A 171 -9.38 9.75 0.99
N THR A 172 -9.95 8.54 1.14
CA THR A 172 -10.01 7.87 2.44
C THR A 172 -8.66 7.22 2.79
N TRP A 173 -8.07 7.56 3.94
CA TRP A 173 -6.91 6.87 4.50
C TRP A 173 -7.33 5.49 5.04
N THR A 174 -6.97 4.43 4.30
CA THR A 174 -7.45 3.07 4.63
C THR A 174 -6.48 2.29 5.50
N LEU A 175 -5.16 2.50 5.39
CA LEU A 175 -4.17 1.72 6.13
C LEU A 175 -2.92 2.52 6.47
N PHE A 176 -2.40 2.32 7.69
CA PHE A 176 -1.04 2.69 8.06
C PHE A 176 -0.45 1.75 9.11
N ARG A 177 0.39 0.81 8.68
CA ARG A 177 1.07 -0.13 9.58
C ARG A 177 2.26 -0.81 8.91
N LYS A 178 3.14 -1.41 9.73
CA LYS A 178 4.09 -2.41 9.25
C LYS A 178 3.33 -3.63 8.71
N SER A 179 3.87 -4.23 7.66
CA SER A 179 3.40 -5.52 7.18
C SER A 179 3.97 -6.62 8.09
N ASN A 180 3.08 -7.51 8.57
CA ASN A 180 3.43 -8.60 9.49
C ASN A 180 3.77 -9.91 8.77
#